data_AF-A0A972ZWU2-F1
#
_entry.id   AF-A0A972ZWU2-F1
#
_cell.length_a   1.000
_cell.length_b   1.000
_cell.length_c   1.000
_cell.angle_alpha   90.00
_cell.angle_beta   90.00
_cell.angle_gamma   90.00
#
_symmetry.space_group_name_H-M   'P 1'
#
loop_
_entity.id
_entity.type
_entity.pdbx_description
1 polymer ?
#
loop_
_entity_poly.entity_id
_entity_poly.type
_entity_poly.pdbx_seq_one_letter_code
_entity_poly.pdbx_strand_id
1 'polypeptide(L)'
;MNIKEHSESWEHMLTDYADGELPPDQMKHITEHLSHCESCRALVAALRQSLGHAQSIWQAYVEDPGQTVPIQRRWNPWKTVAAGLLLMLGLRLGWQWVSKPNEEPNIVQIQQEIEAYGQASRLLATAELLAQYAHHRELSQQQYQYIIATYPSTPAANAAKLKLAKL
;
A
#
# COMPACT_ATOMS: atom_id res chain seq x y z
N MET A 1 18.52 -15.71 29.22
CA MET A 1 17.30 -14.94 28.91
C MET A 1 17.46 -14.27 27.57
N ASN A 2 16.43 -14.37 26.74
CA ASN A 2 16.44 -14.28 25.28
C ASN A 2 16.44 -12.82 24.80
N ILE A 3 17.37 -12.42 23.95
CA ILE A 3 17.51 -11.02 23.47
C ILE A 3 16.45 -10.66 22.40
N LYS A 4 15.68 -11.64 21.91
CA LYS A 4 14.73 -11.44 20.79
C LYS A 4 13.32 -11.02 21.20
N GLU A 5 12.88 -11.25 22.43
CA GLU A 5 11.51 -10.88 22.85
C GLU A 5 11.37 -9.39 23.23
N HIS A 6 12.48 -8.64 23.31
CA HIS A 6 12.46 -7.23 23.71
C HIS A 6 12.42 -6.23 22.54
N SER A 7 12.69 -6.62 21.29
CA SER A 7 12.74 -5.67 20.16
C SER A 7 11.36 -5.24 19.66
N GLU A 8 10.41 -6.17 19.57
CA GLU A 8 9.06 -5.85 19.06
C GLU A 8 8.32 -4.90 20.02
N SER A 9 8.43 -5.13 21.34
CA SER A 9 7.81 -4.25 22.35
C SER A 9 8.39 -2.83 22.33
N TRP A 10 9.66 -2.66 21.99
CA TRP A 10 10.32 -1.35 22.00
C TRP A 10 9.93 -0.46 20.83
N GLU A 11 9.78 -1.04 19.63
CA GLU A 11 9.36 -0.31 18.43
C GLU A 11 7.93 0.23 18.55
N HIS A 12 7.02 -0.57 19.11
CA HIS A 12 5.66 -0.11 19.42
C HIS A 12 5.67 1.05 20.42
N MET A 13 6.42 0.92 21.52
CA MET A 13 6.53 1.98 22.53
C MET A 13 7.12 3.29 21.98
N LEU A 14 8.06 3.23 21.04
CA LEU A 14 8.61 4.43 20.40
C LEU A 14 7.60 5.13 19.48
N THR A 15 6.72 4.36 18.85
CA THR A 15 5.63 4.89 18.02
C THR A 15 4.60 5.57 18.90
N ASP A 16 4.12 4.91 19.95
CA ASP A 16 3.19 5.47 20.94
C ASP A 16 3.75 6.74 21.61
N TYR A 17 5.06 6.80 21.83
CA TYR A 17 5.75 8.00 22.31
C TYR A 17 5.85 9.12 21.28
N ALA A 18 5.99 8.79 19.99
CA ALA A 18 5.99 9.77 18.91
C ALA A 18 4.60 10.40 18.74
N ASP A 19 3.55 9.59 18.89
CA ASP A 19 2.13 9.98 18.80
C ASP A 19 1.61 10.67 20.08
N GLY A 20 2.34 10.53 21.20
CA GLY A 20 1.96 11.13 22.49
C GLY A 20 0.91 10.34 23.27
N GLU A 21 0.69 9.08 22.91
CA GLU A 21 -0.31 8.19 23.53
C GLU A 21 0.27 7.37 24.70
N LEU A 22 1.57 7.50 24.97
CA LEU A 22 2.24 6.71 25.99
C LEU A 22 1.88 7.20 27.42
N PRO A 23 1.56 6.28 28.37
CA PRO A 23 1.29 6.65 29.76
C PRO A 23 2.48 7.35 30.44
N PRO A 24 2.24 8.26 31.41
CA PRO A 24 3.30 9.05 32.07
C PRO A 24 4.43 8.21 32.67
N ASP A 25 4.11 7.03 33.18
CA ASP A 25 5.05 6.13 33.83
C ASP A 25 6.05 5.52 32.83
N GLN A 26 5.58 5.22 31.62
CA GLN A 26 6.40 4.68 30.52
C GLN A 26 7.16 5.81 29.81
N MET A 27 6.59 7.02 29.78
CA MET A 27 7.19 8.18 29.14
C MET A 27 8.52 8.58 29.78
N LYS A 28 8.66 8.42 31.10
CA LYS A 28 9.91 8.64 31.82
C LYS A 28 11.02 7.71 31.32
N HIS A 29 10.72 6.42 31.20
CA HIS A 29 11.67 5.40 30.73
C HIS A 29 12.18 5.69 29.31
N ILE A 30 11.29 6.07 28.40
CA ILE A 30 11.69 6.40 27.02
C ILE A 30 12.46 7.72 26.97
N THR A 31 12.03 8.74 27.70
CA THR A 31 12.72 10.03 27.75
C THR A 31 14.15 9.88 28.28
N GLU A 32 14.34 9.03 29.29
CA GLU A 32 15.67 8.71 29.83
C GLU A 32 16.54 7.99 28.78
N HIS A 33 15.99 7.00 28.06
CA HIS A 33 16.72 6.35 26.97
C HIS A 33 17.09 7.33 25.85
N LEU A 34 16.17 8.20 25.43
CA LEU A 34 16.40 9.20 24.39
C LEU A 34 17.49 10.20 24.79
N SER A 35 17.69 10.49 26.09
CA SER A 35 18.78 11.35 26.53
C SER A 35 20.18 10.75 26.28
N HIS A 36 20.28 9.42 26.19
CA HIS A 36 21.54 8.69 26.01
C HIS A 36 21.72 8.08 24.61
N CYS A 37 20.65 7.98 23.81
CA CYS A 37 20.66 7.26 22.53
C CYS A 37 20.36 8.20 21.35
N GLU A 38 21.38 8.54 20.56
CA GLU A 38 21.22 9.41 19.39
C GLU A 38 20.42 8.77 18.25
N SER A 39 20.59 7.47 18.00
CA SER A 39 19.86 6.76 16.95
C SER A 39 18.35 6.74 17.21
N CYS A 40 17.93 6.48 18.45
CA CYS A 40 16.52 6.51 18.83
C CYS A 40 15.94 7.94 18.79
N ARG A 41 16.73 8.96 19.14
CA ARG A 41 16.31 10.37 18.96
C ARG A 41 16.06 10.71 17.49
N ALA A 42 16.96 10.31 16.60
CA ALA A 42 16.80 10.53 15.16
C ALA A 42 15.56 9.83 14.62
N LEU A 43 15.30 8.59 15.06
CA LEU A 43 14.12 7.83 14.67
C LEU A 43 12.82 8.51 15.12
N VAL A 44 12.71 8.91 16.39
CA VAL A 44 11.52 9.61 16.92
C VAL A 44 11.31 10.96 16.23
N ALA A 45 12.39 11.69 15.91
CA ALA A 45 12.30 12.93 15.16
C ALA A 45 11.73 12.71 13.74
N ALA A 46 12.20 11.68 13.04
CA ALA A 46 11.70 11.32 11.72
C ALA A 46 10.22 10.89 11.75
N LEU A 47 9.82 10.10 12.76
CA LEU A 47 8.43 9.70 12.97
C LEU A 47 7.52 10.93 13.17
N ARG A 48 7.89 11.85 14.07
CA ARG A 48 7.14 13.09 14.31
C ARG A 48 7.05 13.98 13.08
N GLN A 49 8.11 14.05 12.28
CA GLN A 49 8.07 14.80 11.02
C GLN A 49 7.06 14.21 10.03
N SER A 50 7.04 12.88 9.89
CA SER A 50 6.08 12.18 9.03
C SER A 50 4.63 12.43 9.48
N LEU A 51 4.36 12.33 10.78
CA LEU A 51 3.05 12.59 11.36
C LEU A 51 2.59 14.04 11.12
N GLY A 52 3.49 15.01 11.27
CA GLY A 52 3.20 16.41 10.94
C GLY A 52 2.79 16.62 9.48
N HIS A 53 3.43 15.92 8.54
CA HIS A 53 3.03 15.96 7.13
C HIS A 53 1.67 15.32 6.90
N ALA A 54 1.42 14.13 7.48
CA ALA A 54 0.12 13.46 7.37
C ALA A 54 -1.02 14.32 7.94
N GLN A 55 -0.80 14.97 9.09
CA GLN A 55 -1.77 15.85 9.72
C GLN A 55 -2.09 17.08 8.86
N SER A 56 -1.10 17.67 8.18
CA SER A 56 -1.32 18.81 7.27
C SER A 56 -2.20 18.45 6.07
N ILE A 57 -2.03 17.23 5.51
CA ILE A 57 -2.87 16.72 4.43
C ILE A 57 -4.29 16.50 4.94
N TRP A 58 -4.43 15.88 6.11
CA TRP A 58 -5.74 15.62 6.70
C TRP A 58 -6.51 16.91 7.02
N GLN A 59 -5.84 17.92 7.57
CA GLN A 59 -6.45 19.23 7.84
C GLN A 59 -6.91 19.92 6.54
N ALA A 60 -6.13 19.83 5.47
CA ALA A 60 -6.55 20.35 4.17
C ALA A 60 -7.82 19.68 3.62
N TYR A 61 -8.03 18.38 3.88
CA TYR A 61 -9.27 17.68 3.52
C TYR A 61 -10.47 18.07 4.40
N VAL A 62 -10.24 18.31 5.69
CA VAL A 62 -11.30 18.64 6.65
C VAL A 62 -11.77 20.09 6.50
N GLU A 63 -10.88 21.00 6.12
CA GLU A 63 -11.21 22.43 5.94
C GLU A 63 -11.89 22.73 4.59
N ASP A 64 -11.65 21.90 3.56
CA ASP A 64 -12.37 21.99 2.27
C ASP A 64 -12.91 20.60 1.83
N PRO A 65 -13.96 20.08 2.48
CA PRO A 65 -14.65 18.87 2.01
C PRO A 65 -15.41 19.09 0.69
N GLY A 66 -15.32 20.30 0.11
CA GLY A 66 -16.12 20.80 -1.00
C GLY A 66 -15.36 21.03 -2.29
N GLN A 67 -14.09 20.66 -2.41
CA GLN A 67 -13.31 20.77 -3.65
C GLN A 67 -13.73 19.73 -4.71
N THR A 68 -15.03 19.69 -4.97
CA THR A 68 -15.60 19.29 -6.25
C THR A 68 -15.11 20.26 -7.31
N VAL A 69 -14.36 19.74 -8.29
CA VAL A 69 -13.99 20.48 -9.51
C VAL A 69 -15.25 21.11 -10.12
N PRO A 70 -15.36 22.45 -10.25
CA PRO A 70 -16.55 23.08 -10.77
C PRO A 70 -16.63 22.86 -12.28
N ILE A 71 -17.48 21.94 -12.71
CA ILE A 71 -17.87 21.81 -14.12
C ILE A 71 -18.84 22.95 -14.41
N GLN A 72 -18.33 24.09 -14.92
CA GLN A 72 -19.17 25.15 -15.47
C GLN A 72 -19.91 24.62 -16.70
N ARG A 73 -21.17 24.24 -16.52
CA ARG A 73 -22.03 23.79 -17.62
C ARG A 73 -23.21 24.74 -17.74
N ARG A 74 -23.25 25.47 -18.85
CA ARG A 74 -24.32 26.35 -19.30
C ARG A 74 -25.55 25.50 -19.67
N TRP A 75 -26.67 25.73 -18.97
CA TRP A 75 -27.90 24.92 -19.10
C TRP A 75 -28.75 25.35 -20.31
N ASN A 76 -29.29 24.36 -21.02
CA ASN A 76 -30.29 24.51 -22.09
C ASN A 76 -31.46 23.54 -21.78
N PRO A 77 -32.72 23.99 -21.68
CA PRO A 77 -33.78 23.30 -20.92
C PRO A 77 -34.44 22.07 -21.58
N TRP A 78 -33.92 21.52 -22.68
CA TRP A 78 -34.57 20.43 -23.42
C TRP A 78 -34.27 19.00 -22.92
N LYS A 79 -33.52 18.82 -21.81
CA LYS A 79 -33.04 17.48 -21.38
C LYS A 79 -33.88 16.77 -20.31
N THR A 80 -34.97 17.36 -19.84
CA THR A 80 -35.76 16.79 -18.71
C THR A 80 -36.47 15.47 -19.04
N VAL A 81 -36.74 15.18 -20.32
CA VAL A 81 -37.43 13.94 -20.72
C VAL A 81 -36.48 12.73 -20.80
N ALA A 82 -35.18 12.94 -21.07
CA ALA A 82 -34.21 11.83 -21.19
C ALA A 82 -33.70 11.30 -19.83
N ALA A 83 -33.73 12.14 -18.78
CA ALA A 83 -33.22 11.78 -17.46
C ALA A 83 -34.05 10.69 -16.76
N GLY A 84 -35.37 10.67 -16.97
CA GLY A 84 -36.26 9.66 -16.37
C GLY A 84 -35.98 8.24 -16.89
N LEU A 85 -35.75 8.10 -18.20
CA LEU A 85 -35.43 6.81 -18.83
C LEU A 85 -34.03 6.31 -18.45
N LEU A 86 -33.05 7.21 -18.30
CA LEU A 86 -31.70 6.85 -17.85
C LEU A 86 -31.65 6.42 -16.38
N LEU A 87 -32.49 7.00 -15.50
CA LEU A 87 -32.60 6.56 -14.11
C LEU A 87 -33.19 5.15 -14.01
N MET A 88 -34.26 4.85 -14.75
CA MET A 88 -34.86 3.51 -14.77
C MET A 88 -33.92 2.44 -15.34
N LEU A 89 -33.15 2.74 -16.40
CA LEU A 89 -32.14 1.81 -16.92
C LEU A 89 -30.92 1.68 -15.99
N GLY A 90 -30.47 2.77 -15.39
CA GLY A 90 -29.34 2.79 -14.47
C GLY A 90 -29.61 2.00 -13.19
N LEU A 91 -30.82 2.12 -12.62
CA LEU A 91 -31.25 1.32 -11.46
C LEU A 91 -31.27 -0.18 -11.77
N ARG A 92 -31.70 -0.58 -12.98
CA ARG A 92 -31.78 -1.99 -13.37
C ARG A 92 -30.42 -2.62 -13.67
N LEU A 93 -29.51 -1.88 -14.30
CA LEU A 93 -28.14 -2.33 -14.56
C LEU A 93 -27.28 -2.34 -13.29
N GLY A 94 -27.46 -1.34 -12.41
CA GLY A 94 -26.78 -1.30 -11.11
C GLY A 94 -27.16 -2.48 -10.21
N TRP A 95 -28.42 -2.92 -10.25
CA TRP A 95 -28.86 -4.06 -9.45
C TRP A 95 -28.27 -5.39 -9.93
N GLN A 96 -28.07 -5.58 -11.25
CA GLN A 96 -27.38 -6.77 -11.76
C GLN A 96 -25.89 -6.82 -11.37
N TRP A 97 -25.24 -5.67 -11.16
CA TRP A 97 -23.85 -5.61 -10.71
C TRP A 97 -23.71 -5.78 -9.19
N VAL A 98 -24.67 -5.28 -8.40
CA VAL A 98 -24.70 -5.46 -6.94
C VAL A 98 -25.12 -6.87 -6.52
N SER A 99 -25.83 -7.61 -7.38
CA SER A 99 -26.20 -9.00 -7.13
C SER A 99 -25.17 -10.05 -7.55
N LYS A 100 -23.91 -9.67 -7.87
CA LYS A 100 -22.84 -10.67 -7.76
C LYS A 100 -22.74 -11.05 -6.29
N PRO A 101 -23.02 -12.31 -5.90
CA PRO A 101 -22.86 -12.72 -4.52
C PRO A 101 -21.42 -12.38 -4.13
N ASN A 102 -21.29 -11.60 -3.07
CA ASN A 102 -20.02 -11.30 -2.44
C ASN A 102 -19.51 -12.66 -1.95
N GLU A 103 -18.72 -13.35 -2.78
CA GLU A 103 -17.91 -14.49 -2.35
C GLU A 103 -17.07 -13.93 -1.21
N GLU A 104 -17.44 -14.29 0.02
CA GLU A 104 -16.63 -13.95 1.19
C GLU A 104 -15.20 -14.35 0.87
N PRO A 105 -14.24 -13.41 0.97
CA PRO A 105 -12.88 -13.68 0.57
C PRO A 105 -12.37 -14.81 1.47
N ASN A 106 -12.23 -16.00 0.87
CA ASN A 106 -11.84 -17.19 1.59
C ASN A 106 -10.43 -16.94 2.10
N ILE A 107 -10.25 -16.92 3.42
CA ILE A 107 -8.97 -16.63 4.07
C ILE A 107 -7.86 -17.53 3.49
N VAL A 108 -8.21 -18.77 3.12
CA VAL A 108 -7.29 -19.70 2.46
C VAL A 108 -6.84 -19.20 1.10
N GLN A 109 -7.74 -18.62 0.29
CA GLN A 109 -7.39 -18.05 -1.01
C GLN A 109 -6.54 -16.79 -0.85
N ILE A 110 -6.87 -15.90 0.10
CA ILE A 110 -6.04 -14.72 0.39
C ILE A 110 -4.64 -15.14 0.81
N GLN A 111 -4.52 -16.14 1.70
CA GLN A 111 -3.24 -16.61 2.18
C GLN A 111 -2.40 -17.25 1.06
N GLN A 112 -3.03 -18.05 0.20
CA GLN A 112 -2.39 -18.61 -1.00
C GLN A 112 -1.90 -17.51 -1.96
N GLU A 113 -2.69 -16.45 -2.12
CA GLU A 113 -2.32 -15.33 -2.99
C GLU A 113 -1.13 -14.53 -2.42
N ILE A 114 -1.12 -14.26 -1.11
CA ILE A 114 0.00 -13.62 -0.41
C ILE A 114 1.28 -14.46 -0.55
N GLU A 115 1.18 -15.77 -0.36
CA GLU A 115 2.33 -16.68 -0.52
C GLU A 115 2.87 -16.67 -1.96
N ALA A 116 1.98 -16.72 -2.95
CA ALA A 116 2.37 -16.63 -4.36
C ALA A 116 3.07 -15.29 -4.67
N TYR A 117 2.57 -14.18 -4.12
CA TYR A 117 3.18 -12.85 -4.30
C TYR A 117 4.56 -12.77 -3.67
N GLY A 118 4.71 -13.31 -2.47
CA GLY A 118 5.98 -13.38 -1.76
C GLY A 118 7.03 -14.20 -2.51
N GLN A 119 6.65 -15.38 -3.00
CA GLN A 119 7.54 -16.24 -3.79
C GLN A 119 7.96 -15.58 -5.10
N ALA A 120 7.01 -15.02 -5.87
CA ALA A 120 7.30 -14.36 -7.13
C ALA A 120 8.25 -13.16 -6.94
N SER A 121 8.09 -12.40 -5.86
CA SER A 121 8.96 -11.26 -5.52
C SER A 121 10.40 -11.69 -5.22
N ARG A 122 10.60 -12.79 -4.50
CA ARG A 122 11.95 -13.34 -4.22
C ARG A 122 12.64 -13.86 -5.48
N LEU A 123 11.89 -14.52 -6.36
CA LEU A 123 12.41 -14.97 -7.65
C LEU A 123 12.82 -13.78 -8.52
N LEU A 124 12.00 -12.73 -8.56
CA LEU A 124 12.33 -11.51 -9.30
C LEU A 124 13.61 -10.86 -8.76
N ALA A 125 13.75 -10.71 -7.44
CA ALA A 125 14.95 -10.15 -6.83
C ALA A 125 16.20 -10.97 -7.18
N THR A 126 16.11 -12.30 -7.16
CA THR A 126 17.19 -13.19 -7.59
C THR A 126 17.54 -12.98 -9.08
N ALA A 127 16.53 -12.88 -9.94
CA ALA A 127 16.73 -12.63 -11.37
C ALA A 127 17.39 -11.26 -11.63
N GLU A 128 17.04 -10.24 -10.86
CA GLU A 128 17.67 -8.91 -10.95
C GLU A 128 19.13 -8.92 -10.49
N LEU A 129 19.45 -9.67 -9.43
CA LEU A 129 20.84 -9.88 -9.02
C LEU A 129 21.64 -10.59 -10.12
N LEU A 130 21.08 -11.65 -10.73
CA LEU A 130 21.72 -12.35 -11.84
C LEU A 130 21.96 -11.42 -13.05
N ALA A 131 21.01 -10.53 -13.34
CA ALA A 131 21.11 -9.59 -14.45
C ALA A 131 22.25 -8.56 -14.28
N GLN A 132 22.70 -8.27 -13.05
CA GLN A 132 23.84 -7.38 -12.79
C GLN A 132 25.17 -7.99 -13.22
N TYR A 133 25.26 -9.33 -13.25
CA TYR A 133 26.45 -10.04 -13.70
C TYR A 133 26.37 -10.28 -15.20
N ALA A 134 27.23 -9.62 -15.98
CA ALA A 134 27.22 -9.66 -17.45
C ALA A 134 27.24 -11.07 -18.04
N HIS A 135 27.85 -12.04 -17.34
CA HIS A 135 27.95 -13.44 -17.77
C HIS A 135 26.63 -14.23 -17.58
N HIS A 136 25.62 -13.69 -16.89
CA HIS A 136 24.38 -14.39 -16.54
C HIS A 136 23.12 -13.75 -17.12
N ARG A 137 23.26 -12.91 -18.15
CA ARG A 137 22.10 -12.23 -18.78
C ARG A 137 21.08 -13.23 -19.33
N GLU A 138 21.51 -14.31 -19.97
CA GLU A 138 20.62 -15.35 -20.50
C GLU A 138 19.85 -16.10 -19.39
N LEU A 139 20.51 -16.41 -18.28
CA LEU A 139 19.88 -17.00 -17.10
C LEU A 139 18.85 -16.05 -16.48
N SER A 140 19.13 -14.75 -16.43
CA SER A 140 18.16 -13.76 -15.95
C SER A 140 16.93 -13.68 -16.85
N GLN A 141 17.08 -13.78 -18.17
CA GLN A 141 15.97 -13.81 -19.12
C GLN A 141 15.08 -15.04 -18.93
N GLN A 142 15.69 -16.22 -18.78
CA GLN A 142 14.96 -17.46 -18.48
C GLN A 142 14.18 -17.35 -17.17
N GLN A 143 14.78 -16.76 -16.13
CA GLN A 143 14.10 -16.53 -14.86
C GLN A 143 12.93 -15.57 -14.98
N TYR A 144 13.06 -14.47 -15.73
CA TYR A 144 11.93 -13.57 -15.98
C TYR A 144 10.78 -14.29 -16.71
N GLN A 145 11.09 -15.10 -17.73
CA GLN A 145 10.07 -15.89 -18.43
C GLN A 145 9.37 -16.88 -17.49
N TYR A 146 10.12 -17.56 -16.62
CA TYR A 146 9.58 -18.48 -15.64
C TYR A 146 8.61 -17.79 -14.66
N ILE A 147 8.97 -16.60 -14.16
CA ILE A 147 8.09 -15.81 -13.27
C ILE A 147 6.80 -15.43 -13.99
N ILE A 148 6.87 -15.02 -15.26
CA ILE A 148 5.70 -14.64 -16.05
C ILE A 148 4.77 -15.83 -16.28
N ALA A 149 5.32 -17.00 -16.59
CA ALA A 149 4.55 -18.20 -16.84
C ALA A 149 3.90 -18.77 -15.56
N THR A 150 4.62 -18.72 -14.44
CA THR A 150 4.21 -19.37 -13.18
C THR A 150 3.33 -18.46 -12.31
N TYR A 151 3.58 -17.14 -12.34
CA TYR A 151 2.93 -16.16 -11.46
C TYR A 151 2.31 -14.99 -12.25
N PRO A 152 1.46 -15.25 -13.27
CA PRO A 152 1.04 -14.25 -14.26
C PRO A 152 0.28 -13.05 -13.69
N SER A 153 -0.42 -13.24 -12.58
CA SER A 153 -1.26 -12.22 -11.93
C SER A 153 -0.51 -11.38 -10.90
N THR A 154 0.80 -11.61 -10.71
CA THR A 154 1.58 -10.94 -9.65
C THR A 154 2.25 -9.65 -10.14
N PRO A 155 2.49 -8.67 -9.25
CA PRO A 155 3.30 -7.48 -9.60
C PRO A 155 4.70 -7.84 -10.12
N ALA A 156 5.28 -8.92 -9.60
CA ALA A 156 6.59 -9.41 -10.02
C ALA A 156 6.61 -9.87 -11.48
N ALA A 157 5.55 -10.52 -11.97
CA ALA A 157 5.44 -10.88 -13.38
C ALA A 157 5.33 -9.65 -14.29
N ASN A 158 4.65 -8.59 -13.86
CA ASN A 158 4.60 -7.34 -14.62
C ASN A 158 5.97 -6.66 -14.67
N ALA A 159 6.69 -6.63 -13.54
CA ALA A 159 8.07 -6.14 -13.51
C ALA A 159 8.99 -6.98 -14.42
N ALA A 160 8.90 -8.31 -14.39
CA ALA A 160 9.65 -9.21 -15.25
C ALA A 160 9.40 -8.93 -16.75
N LYS A 161 8.15 -8.70 -17.17
CA LYS A 161 7.81 -8.30 -18.56
C LYS A 161 8.50 -7.00 -18.95
N LEU A 162 8.49 -6.00 -18.07
CA LEU A 162 9.14 -4.72 -18.31
C LEU A 162 10.66 -4.85 -18.41
N LYS A 163 11.29 -5.75 -17.64
CA LYS A 163 12.74 -6.01 -17.72
C LYS A 163 13.10 -6.72 -19.01
N LEU A 164 12.34 -7.74 -19.41
CA LEU A 164 12.54 -8.43 -20.70
C LEU A 164 12.40 -7.48 -21.88
N ALA A 165 11.47 -6.52 -21.84
CA ALA A 165 11.32 -5.52 -22.88
C ALA A 165 12.48 -4.50 -22.98
N LYS A 166 13.34 -4.42 -21.95
CA LYS A 166 14.47 -3.48 -21.86
C LYS A 166 15.85 -4.13 -22.06
N LEU A 167 15.91 -5.46 -22.17
CA LEU A 167 17.15 -6.22 -22.36
C LEU A 167 17.57 -6.30 -23.83
#